data_AF-A0A1I7VCN1-F1
#
_entry.id   AF-A0A1I7VCN1-F1
#
_cell.length_a   1.000
_cell.length_b   1.000
_cell.length_c   1.000
_cell.angle_alpha   90.00
_cell.angle_beta   90.00
_cell.angle_gamma   90.00
#
_symmetry.space_group_name_H-M   'P 1'
#
loop_
_entity.id
_entity.type
_entity.pdbx_description
1 polymer ?
#
loop_
_entity_poly.entity_id
_entity_poly.type
_entity_poly.pdbx_seq_one_letter_code
_entity_poly.pdbx_strand_id
1 'polypeptide(L)'
;MLFTRTINLFRARGIRCFSSSTGDSRNHYPISTVTQKSIDDVLEPPQMPMKIEISNEMQEQAVDLAGVPADFLRSRRVRVYRPAREATQSGWACTKTWKIELDNRERWENPLIGWSSTGDPLSNISMTMDFASKEDAIRYCETNNLNYEVVEPNERIIKPKSYADNFSWNKRTRVTNK
;
A
#
# COMPACT_ATOMS: atom_id res chain seq x y z
N MET A 1 25.17 33.82 -0.01
CA MET A 1 26.55 33.34 0.14
C MET A 1 26.81 32.32 -0.95
N LEU A 2 27.73 32.62 -1.85
CA LEU A 2 28.16 31.81 -3.00
C LEU A 2 29.32 30.86 -2.61
N PHE A 3 29.66 29.94 -3.53
CA PHE A 3 30.86 29.06 -3.62
C PHE A 3 30.76 27.71 -2.85
N THR A 4 30.55 26.54 -3.51
CA THR A 4 31.37 25.68 -4.41
C THR A 4 32.45 24.81 -3.73
N ARG A 5 32.43 23.52 -4.13
CA ARG A 5 33.52 22.52 -4.23
C ARG A 5 34.24 22.06 -2.96
N THR A 6 34.25 20.74 -2.73
CA THR A 6 35.53 19.98 -2.70
C THR A 6 35.32 18.47 -2.90
N ILE A 7 36.07 17.92 -3.86
CA ILE A 7 36.37 16.49 -4.03
C ILE A 7 37.44 16.14 -2.99
N ASN A 8 37.35 14.99 -2.32
CA ASN A 8 38.49 14.48 -1.56
C ASN A 8 38.75 12.99 -1.82
N LEU A 9 40.04 12.76 -2.01
CA LEU A 9 40.75 11.58 -2.50
C LEU A 9 40.86 10.47 -1.43
N PHE A 10 40.89 9.23 -1.94
CA PHE A 10 41.72 8.09 -1.52
C PHE A 10 41.81 7.70 -0.04
N ARG A 11 41.46 6.43 0.22
CA ARG A 11 42.30 5.59 1.09
C ARG A 11 42.39 4.16 0.58
N ALA A 12 43.56 3.84 0.04
CA ALA A 12 44.00 2.49 -0.22
C ALA A 12 43.96 1.64 1.07
N ARG A 13 43.41 0.43 0.97
CA ARG A 13 43.73 -0.66 1.90
C ARG A 13 44.25 -1.83 1.08
N GLY A 14 45.58 -1.92 1.03
CA GLY A 14 46.29 -3.06 0.48
C GLY A 14 46.02 -4.32 1.29
N ILE A 15 45.85 -5.43 0.58
CA ILE A 15 45.89 -6.78 1.12
C ILE A 15 47.36 -7.18 1.16
N ARG A 16 47.89 -7.50 2.35
CA ARG A 16 49.20 -8.11 2.53
C ARG A 16 49.05 -9.63 2.47
N CYS A 17 49.86 -10.31 1.65
CA CYS A 17 50.08 -11.76 1.75
C CYS A 17 51.59 -12.03 1.71
N PHE A 18 52.06 -12.76 2.73
CA PHE A 18 53.45 -13.19 2.94
C PHE A 18 53.67 -14.59 2.36
N SER A 19 54.86 -14.81 1.77
CA SER A 19 55.60 -16.09 1.54
C SER A 19 54.86 -17.22 0.78
N SER A 20 55.48 -18.21 0.15
CA SER A 20 56.85 -18.54 -0.30
C SER A 20 56.68 -19.77 -1.20
N SER A 21 57.41 -19.80 -2.32
CA SER A 21 57.78 -20.94 -3.17
C SER A 21 56.84 -22.15 -3.36
N THR A 22 56.63 -22.45 -4.65
CA THR A 22 56.63 -23.77 -5.33
C THR A 22 55.30 -24.12 -5.99
N GLY A 23 55.34 -24.40 -7.30
CA GLY A 23 54.27 -25.15 -7.98
C GLY A 23 53.66 -24.45 -9.19
N ASP A 24 53.88 -25.08 -10.34
CA ASP A 24 53.55 -24.71 -11.70
C ASP A 24 52.05 -24.85 -12.05
N SER A 25 51.69 -24.34 -13.23
CA SER A 25 50.40 -24.37 -13.94
C SER A 25 49.40 -23.27 -13.58
N ARG A 26 49.61 -22.08 -14.13
CA ARG A 26 48.51 -21.12 -14.30
C ARG A 26 48.58 -20.50 -15.68
N ASN A 27 47.69 -20.97 -16.57
CA ASN A 27 47.29 -20.24 -17.77
C ASN A 27 47.09 -18.77 -17.38
N HIS A 28 48.01 -17.90 -17.78
CA HIS A 28 47.83 -16.47 -17.63
C HIS A 28 46.88 -16.05 -18.75
N TYR A 29 45.58 -16.04 -18.45
CA TYR A 29 44.63 -15.37 -19.34
C TYR A 29 44.97 -13.88 -19.29
N PRO A 30 45.24 -13.23 -20.44
CA PRO A 30 45.54 -11.81 -20.45
C PRO A 30 44.31 -11.07 -19.89
N ILE A 31 44.54 -10.30 -18.82
CA ILE A 31 43.51 -9.50 -18.12
C ILE A 31 42.77 -8.53 -19.07
N SER A 32 43.31 -8.31 -20.28
CA SER A 32 42.81 -7.39 -21.29
C SER A 32 41.52 -7.80 -22.02
N THR A 33 40.98 -9.00 -21.80
CA THR A 33 39.75 -9.45 -22.53
C THR A 33 38.54 -9.67 -21.62
N VAL A 34 38.59 -9.27 -20.34
CA VAL A 34 37.40 -9.29 -19.48
C VAL A 34 36.77 -7.90 -19.51
N THR A 35 35.92 -7.64 -20.51
CA THR A 35 35.01 -6.50 -20.45
C THR A 35 34.01 -6.78 -19.33
N GLN A 36 34.15 -6.11 -18.18
CA GLN A 36 33.09 -6.10 -17.18
C GLN A 36 31.84 -5.53 -17.85
N LYS A 37 30.83 -6.37 -18.07
CA LYS A 37 29.52 -5.90 -18.51
C LYS A 37 29.02 -4.90 -17.48
N SER A 38 28.46 -3.79 -17.93
CA SER A 38 27.89 -2.83 -16.99
C SER A 38 26.73 -3.53 -16.25
N ILE A 39 26.49 -3.14 -15.01
CA ILE A 39 25.44 -3.75 -14.17
C ILE A 39 24.07 -3.68 -14.90
N ASP A 40 23.88 -2.64 -15.70
CA ASP A 40 22.70 -2.40 -16.52
C ASP A 40 22.56 -3.38 -17.71
N ASP A 41 23.67 -3.98 -18.18
CA ASP A 41 23.66 -5.01 -19.23
C ASP A 41 23.34 -6.42 -18.69
N VAL A 42 23.40 -6.60 -17.36
CA VAL A 42 23.14 -7.87 -16.66
C VAL A 42 21.73 -7.91 -16.09
N LEU A 43 21.19 -6.76 -15.69
CA LEU A 43 19.84 -6.63 -15.19
C LEU A 43 18.86 -6.52 -16.37
N GLU A 44 18.15 -7.61 -16.66
CA GLU A 44 16.95 -7.50 -17.49
C GLU A 44 16.00 -6.47 -16.85
N PRO A 45 15.37 -5.59 -17.66
CA PRO A 45 14.39 -4.65 -17.12
C PRO A 45 13.32 -5.44 -16.37
N PRO A 46 12.85 -4.96 -15.21
CA PRO A 46 11.86 -5.68 -14.42
C PRO A 46 10.65 -5.97 -15.31
N GLN A 47 10.45 -7.25 -15.63
CA GLN A 47 9.27 -7.65 -16.38
C GLN A 47 8.07 -7.31 -15.50
N MET A 48 7.25 -6.37 -15.95
CA MET A 48 5.98 -6.08 -15.31
C MET A 48 5.22 -7.40 -15.21
N PRO A 49 4.67 -7.77 -14.04
CA PRO A 49 3.94 -9.02 -13.91
C PRO A 49 2.86 -9.05 -14.98
N MET A 50 2.94 -10.06 -15.87
CA MET A 50 1.96 -10.21 -16.94
C MET A 50 0.59 -10.32 -16.29
N LYS A 51 -0.33 -9.43 -16.68
CA LYS A 51 -1.71 -9.47 -16.20
C LYS A 51 -2.33 -10.75 -16.76
N ILE A 52 -2.49 -11.77 -15.93
CA ILE A 52 -3.19 -13.00 -16.29
C ILE A 52 -4.66 -12.62 -16.47
N GLU A 53 -5.15 -12.72 -17.69
CA GLU A 53 -6.57 -12.57 -18.00
C GLU A 53 -7.28 -13.86 -17.59
N ILE A 54 -8.00 -13.82 -16.48
CA ILE A 54 -8.80 -14.94 -15.99
C ILE A 54 -10.07 -14.99 -16.84
N SER A 55 -10.37 -16.15 -17.44
CA SER A 55 -11.64 -16.33 -18.17
C SER A 55 -12.82 -16.30 -17.21
N ASN A 56 -13.99 -15.80 -17.65
CA ASN A 56 -15.20 -15.68 -16.82
C ASN A 56 -15.59 -17.03 -16.18
N GLU A 57 -15.33 -18.15 -16.87
CA GLU A 57 -15.60 -19.51 -16.40
C GLU A 57 -14.80 -19.88 -15.13
N MET A 58 -13.57 -19.37 -15.01
CA MET A 58 -12.72 -19.60 -13.83
C MET A 58 -13.15 -18.75 -12.63
N GLN A 59 -13.82 -17.61 -12.86
CA GLN A 59 -14.33 -16.77 -11.77
C GLN A 59 -15.51 -17.43 -11.06
N GLU A 60 -16.41 -18.08 -11.79
CA GLU A 60 -17.54 -18.80 -11.19
C GLU A 60 -17.06 -19.99 -10.33
N GLN A 61 -16.02 -20.71 -10.77
CA GLN A 61 -15.44 -21.81 -9.98
C GLN A 61 -14.84 -21.34 -8.64
N ALA A 62 -14.28 -20.14 -8.58
CA ALA A 62 -13.67 -19.63 -7.35
C ALA A 62 -14.69 -19.44 -6.22
N VAL A 63 -15.92 -19.04 -6.56
CA VAL A 63 -17.02 -18.84 -5.60
C VAL A 63 -17.45 -20.16 -4.97
N ASP A 64 -17.58 -21.20 -5.79
CA ASP A 64 -18.00 -22.53 -5.33
C ASP A 64 -16.95 -23.19 -4.42
N LEU A 65 -15.66 -22.90 -4.66
CA LEU A 65 -14.55 -23.40 -3.85
C LEU A 65 -14.49 -22.77 -2.44
N ALA A 66 -15.01 -21.55 -2.26
CA ALA A 66 -14.91 -20.83 -1.00
C ALA A 66 -15.80 -21.38 0.12
N GLY A 67 -16.81 -22.20 -0.22
CA GLY A 67 -17.72 -22.83 0.75
C GLY A 67 -18.64 -21.86 1.50
N VAL A 68 -18.75 -20.60 1.04
CA VAL A 68 -19.67 -19.62 1.61
C VAL A 68 -21.08 -19.89 1.08
N PRO A 69 -22.11 -19.99 1.95
CA PRO A 69 -23.47 -20.19 1.47
C PRO A 69 -23.92 -19.05 0.54
N ALA A 70 -24.52 -19.41 -0.60
CA ALA A 70 -24.90 -18.47 -1.67
C ALA A 70 -25.82 -17.34 -1.19
N ASP A 71 -26.63 -17.60 -0.16
CA ASP A 71 -27.54 -16.63 0.45
C ASP A 71 -26.80 -15.41 1.01
N PHE A 72 -25.58 -15.58 1.53
CA PHE A 72 -24.80 -14.48 2.08
C PHE A 72 -24.18 -13.59 1.00
N LEU A 73 -23.85 -14.16 -0.16
CA LEU A 73 -23.21 -13.45 -1.28
C LEU A 73 -24.22 -12.62 -2.06
N ARG A 74 -25.40 -13.17 -2.34
CA ARG A 74 -26.45 -12.52 -3.15
C ARG A 74 -27.20 -11.43 -2.41
N SER A 75 -27.44 -11.60 -1.11
CA SER A 75 -28.31 -10.68 -0.36
C SER A 75 -27.60 -9.39 0.05
N ARG A 76 -26.27 -9.31 -0.04
CA ARG A 76 -25.49 -8.25 0.59
C ARG A 76 -24.87 -7.33 -0.43
N ARG A 77 -24.78 -6.07 -0.02
CA ARG A 77 -24.01 -5.05 -0.72
C ARG A 77 -22.72 -4.81 0.05
N VAL A 78 -21.68 -4.60 -0.72
CA VAL A 78 -20.34 -4.27 -0.26
C VAL A 78 -20.09 -2.80 -0.53
N ARG A 79 -19.56 -2.08 0.45
CA ARG A 79 -19.05 -0.72 0.32
C ARG A 79 -17.53 -0.75 0.24
N VAL A 80 -16.98 -0.34 -0.89
CA VAL A 80 -15.54 -0.14 -1.08
C VAL A 80 -15.23 1.33 -0.86
N TYR A 81 -14.45 1.64 0.17
CA TYR A 81 -14.18 3.04 0.54
C TYR A 81 -12.81 3.21 1.20
N ARG A 82 -12.37 4.47 1.23
CA ARG A 82 -11.25 4.91 2.06
C ARG A 82 -11.81 5.50 3.36
N PRO A 83 -11.41 5.02 4.55
CA PRO A 83 -11.99 5.49 5.80
C PRO A 83 -11.67 6.97 6.02
N ALA A 84 -12.69 7.71 6.46
CA ALA A 84 -12.52 9.10 6.83
C ALA A 84 -11.56 9.24 8.01
N ARG A 85 -10.90 10.40 8.11
CA ARG A 85 -10.08 10.71 9.29
C ARG A 85 -11.00 10.87 10.51
N GLU A 86 -10.62 10.23 11.60
CA GLU A 86 -11.27 10.40 12.90
C GLU A 86 -11.29 11.88 13.30
N ALA A 87 -12.48 12.41 13.65
CA ALA A 87 -12.65 13.84 13.83
C ALA A 87 -11.86 14.36 15.05
N THR A 88 -11.79 13.54 16.10
CA THR A 88 -11.12 13.85 17.37
C THR A 88 -9.59 13.82 17.26
N GLN A 89 -9.02 13.06 16.32
CA GLN A 89 -7.58 12.87 16.17
C GLN A 89 -7.03 13.57 14.93
N SER A 90 -5.85 14.19 15.03
CA SER A 90 -5.21 14.90 13.91
C SER A 90 -4.39 14.00 12.97
N GLY A 91 -4.18 12.73 13.33
CA GLY A 91 -3.37 11.77 12.56
C GLY A 91 -4.00 11.34 11.23
N TRP A 92 -3.17 11.02 10.24
CA TRP A 92 -3.59 10.66 8.87
C TRP A 92 -3.23 9.23 8.45
N ALA A 93 -2.61 8.45 9.34
CA ALA A 93 -2.11 7.13 8.99
C ALA A 93 -3.23 6.17 8.57
N CYS A 94 -4.36 6.18 9.28
CA CYS A 94 -5.48 5.26 9.06
C CYS A 94 -6.28 5.55 7.79
N THR A 95 -6.09 6.70 7.13
CA THR A 95 -6.87 7.12 5.95
C THR A 95 -6.28 6.61 4.64
N LYS A 96 -5.08 6.03 4.60
CA LYS A 96 -4.43 5.70 3.31
C LYS A 96 -4.96 4.42 2.66
N THR A 97 -5.42 3.49 3.49
CA THR A 97 -5.82 2.13 3.11
C THR A 97 -7.24 2.10 2.54
N TRP A 98 -7.48 1.23 1.57
CA TRP A 98 -8.83 0.93 1.08
C TRP A 98 -9.43 -0.20 1.91
N LYS A 99 -10.70 -0.05 2.30
CA LYS A 99 -11.42 -1.03 3.09
C LYS A 99 -12.69 -1.47 2.38
N ILE A 100 -13.06 -2.71 2.66
CA ILE A 100 -14.29 -3.32 2.20
C ILE A 100 -15.19 -3.53 3.41
N GLU A 101 -16.39 -2.97 3.37
CA GLU A 101 -17.38 -3.14 4.44
C GLU A 101 -18.65 -3.77 3.88
N LEU A 102 -19.18 -4.73 4.62
CA LEU A 102 -20.47 -5.36 4.31
C LEU A 102 -21.58 -4.66 5.07
N ASP A 103 -22.79 -4.73 4.54
CA ASP A 103 -23.97 -4.25 5.25
C ASP A 103 -24.17 -4.98 6.59
N ASN A 104 -24.50 -4.20 7.62
CA ASN A 104 -24.69 -4.68 8.99
C ASN A 104 -26.11 -5.23 9.14
N ARG A 105 -26.22 -6.49 9.56
CA ARG A 105 -27.51 -7.10 9.94
C ARG A 105 -27.88 -6.76 11.39
N GLU A 106 -29.06 -7.24 11.78
CA GLU A 106 -29.61 -7.08 13.13
C GLU A 106 -28.65 -7.57 14.22
N ARG A 107 -28.57 -6.77 15.28
CA ARG A 107 -27.93 -7.09 16.55
C ARG A 107 -28.99 -6.94 17.64
N TRP A 108 -29.13 -7.96 18.48
CA TRP A 108 -30.13 -7.99 19.55
C TRP A 108 -29.46 -8.14 20.92
N GLU A 109 -30.20 -7.81 21.97
CA GLU A 109 -29.74 -7.94 23.34
C GLU A 109 -29.87 -9.39 23.83
N ASN A 110 -28.82 -9.92 24.45
CA ASN A 110 -28.85 -11.22 25.11
C ASN A 110 -29.64 -11.12 26.43
N PRO A 111 -30.73 -11.89 26.61
CA PRO A 111 -31.61 -11.77 27.77
C PRO A 111 -30.95 -12.11 29.12
N LEU A 112 -29.81 -12.80 29.13
CA LEU A 112 -29.13 -13.17 30.37
C LEU A 112 -28.15 -12.08 30.87
N ILE A 113 -27.30 -11.54 29.99
CA ILE A 113 -26.18 -10.65 30.35
C ILE A 113 -26.31 -9.25 29.72
N GLY A 114 -27.17 -9.05 28.73
CA GLY A 114 -27.32 -7.77 28.02
C GLY A 114 -26.27 -7.53 26.93
N TRP A 115 -25.55 -8.57 26.49
CA TRP A 115 -24.58 -8.44 25.39
C TRP A 115 -25.26 -8.29 24.03
N SER A 116 -24.59 -7.62 23.10
CA SER A 116 -25.02 -7.51 21.70
C SER A 116 -24.73 -8.82 20.95
N SER A 117 -25.74 -9.68 20.85
CA SER A 117 -25.70 -10.91 20.04
C SER A 117 -26.02 -10.63 18.57
N THR A 118 -25.46 -11.45 17.67
CA THR A 118 -25.78 -11.41 16.24
C THR A 118 -25.73 -12.81 15.65
N GLY A 119 -26.52 -13.04 14.60
CA GLY A 119 -26.51 -14.27 13.79
C GLY A 119 -25.67 -14.14 12.53
N ASP A 120 -24.92 -13.04 12.41
CA ASP A 120 -24.18 -12.68 11.21
C ASP A 120 -22.69 -13.03 11.30
N PRO A 121 -22.19 -14.02 10.53
CA PRO A 121 -20.78 -14.40 10.53
C PRO A 121 -19.88 -13.38 9.83
N LEU A 122 -20.41 -12.58 8.89
CA LEU A 122 -19.62 -11.69 8.05
C LEU A 122 -19.54 -10.25 8.60
N SER A 123 -20.23 -9.99 9.70
CA SER A 123 -20.39 -8.65 10.28
C SER A 123 -19.08 -7.95 10.66
N ASN A 124 -18.01 -8.69 10.97
CA ASN A 124 -16.72 -8.14 11.42
C ASN A 124 -15.62 -8.18 10.35
N ILE A 125 -15.93 -8.56 9.11
CA ILE A 125 -14.93 -8.70 8.03
C ILE A 125 -14.27 -7.36 7.68
N SER A 126 -14.99 -6.25 7.85
CA SER A 126 -14.46 -4.90 7.59
C SER A 126 -13.24 -4.52 8.45
N MET A 127 -13.02 -5.22 9.56
CA MET A 127 -11.92 -4.96 10.46
C MET A 127 -10.57 -5.47 9.92
N THR A 128 -10.57 -6.50 9.08
CA THR A 128 -9.35 -7.21 8.67
C THR A 128 -9.00 -7.05 7.20
N MET A 129 -9.96 -6.68 6.34
CA MET A 129 -9.74 -6.57 4.90
C MET A 129 -9.26 -5.17 4.48
N ASP A 130 -7.94 -5.06 4.39
CA ASP A 130 -7.21 -3.86 4.00
C ASP A 130 -6.53 -4.04 2.64
N PHE A 131 -6.78 -3.10 1.72
CA PHE A 131 -6.25 -3.09 0.36
C PHE A 131 -5.37 -1.87 0.10
N ALA A 132 -4.36 -2.04 -0.76
CA ALA A 132 -3.46 -0.96 -1.16
C ALA A 132 -4.09 -0.04 -2.22
N SER A 133 -4.83 -0.61 -3.17
CA SER A 133 -5.43 0.10 -4.30
C SER A 133 -6.94 -0.12 -4.38
N LYS A 134 -7.63 0.77 -5.11
CA LYS A 134 -9.07 0.66 -5.38
C LYS A 134 -9.33 -0.54 -6.29
N GLU A 135 -8.47 -0.73 -7.28
CA GLU A 135 -8.57 -1.75 -8.32
C GLU A 135 -8.43 -3.15 -7.72
N ASP A 136 -7.58 -3.32 -6.71
CA ASP A 136 -7.43 -4.59 -6.02
C ASP A 136 -8.68 -4.94 -5.20
N ALA A 137 -9.29 -3.94 -4.54
CA ALA A 137 -10.54 -4.14 -3.81
C ALA A 137 -11.69 -4.50 -4.76
N ILE A 138 -11.80 -3.83 -5.91
CA ILE A 138 -12.79 -4.15 -6.96
C ILE A 138 -12.59 -5.57 -7.49
N ARG A 139 -11.35 -5.93 -7.83
CA ARG A 139 -11.01 -7.28 -8.32
C ARG A 139 -11.38 -8.37 -7.31
N TYR A 140 -11.18 -8.10 -6.03
CA TYR A 140 -11.62 -9.01 -4.97
C TYR A 140 -13.14 -9.19 -4.96
N CYS A 141 -13.91 -8.10 -5.06
CA CYS A 141 -15.36 -8.18 -5.14
C CYS A 141 -15.84 -8.95 -6.37
N GLU A 142 -15.23 -8.72 -7.53
CA GLU A 142 -15.55 -9.41 -8.80
C GLU A 142 -15.24 -10.92 -8.72
N THR A 143 -14.08 -11.29 -8.17
CA THR A 143 -13.66 -12.69 -8.03
C THR A 143 -14.61 -13.48 -7.10
N ASN A 144 -15.17 -12.83 -6.08
CA ASN A 144 -16.11 -13.44 -5.14
C ASN A 144 -17.58 -13.22 -5.51
N ASN A 145 -17.84 -12.62 -6.69
CA ASN A 145 -19.18 -12.27 -7.18
C ASN A 145 -20.04 -11.50 -6.16
N LEU A 146 -19.41 -10.54 -5.45
CA LEU A 146 -20.06 -9.69 -4.47
C LEU A 146 -20.60 -8.43 -5.14
N ASN A 147 -21.85 -8.05 -4.83
CA ASN A 147 -22.40 -6.78 -5.30
C ASN A 147 -21.76 -5.61 -4.54
N TYR A 148 -21.11 -4.68 -5.24
CA TYR A 148 -20.31 -3.63 -4.62
C TYR A 148 -20.70 -2.21 -5.07
N GLU A 149 -20.45 -1.25 -4.18
CA GLU A 149 -20.58 0.18 -4.39
C GLU A 149 -19.25 0.85 -4.02
N VAL A 150 -18.74 1.69 -4.91
CA VAL A 150 -17.47 2.39 -4.70
C VAL A 150 -17.75 3.82 -4.26
N VAL A 151 -17.21 4.19 -3.10
CA VAL A 151 -17.22 5.56 -2.60
C VAL A 151 -15.87 6.22 -2.87
N GLU A 152 -15.90 7.33 -3.60
CA GLU A 152 -14.68 8.09 -3.89
C GLU A 152 -14.12 8.78 -2.64
N PRO A 153 -12.80 8.77 -2.45
CA PRO A 153 -12.17 9.37 -1.27
C PRO A 153 -12.25 10.89 -1.33
N ASN A 154 -12.66 11.51 -0.23
CA ASN A 154 -12.60 12.96 -0.09
C ASN A 154 -11.18 13.41 0.30
N GLU A 155 -10.45 13.97 -0.67
CA GLU A 155 -9.10 14.45 -0.44
C GLU A 155 -9.08 15.88 0.14
N ARG A 156 -8.18 16.10 1.10
CA ARG A 156 -8.02 17.41 1.70
C ARG A 156 -7.32 18.36 0.75
N ILE A 157 -7.98 19.47 0.47
CA ILE A 157 -7.38 20.62 -0.20
C ILE A 157 -6.46 21.37 0.79
N ILE A 158 -5.17 21.46 0.47
CA ILE A 158 -4.19 22.21 1.26
C ILE A 158 -4.31 23.70 0.89
N LYS A 159 -4.84 24.50 1.83
CA LYS A 159 -4.92 25.96 1.68
C LYS A 159 -3.63 26.62 2.18
N PRO A 160 -3.06 27.60 1.45
CA PRO A 160 -1.92 28.36 1.94
C PRO A 160 -2.31 29.13 3.20
N LYS A 161 -1.44 29.11 4.21
CA LYS A 161 -1.63 29.83 5.47
C LYS A 161 -0.41 30.70 5.72
N SER A 162 -0.61 32.00 5.92
CA SER A 162 0.45 32.93 6.34
C SER A 162 0.16 33.43 7.74
N TYR A 163 1.14 33.34 8.64
CA TYR A 163 1.00 33.86 10.00
C TYR A 163 0.87 35.39 10.02
N ALA A 164 1.44 36.09 9.01
CA ALA A 164 1.33 37.54 8.87
C ALA A 164 -0.13 38.00 8.61
N ASP A 165 -0.95 37.15 7.97
CA ASP A 165 -2.36 37.48 7.70
C ASP A 165 -3.18 37.63 8.99
N ASN A 166 -2.75 37.02 10.10
CA ASN A 166 -3.37 37.17 11.42
C ASN A 166 -3.23 38.60 11.99
N PHE A 167 -2.33 39.45 11.46
CA PHE A 167 -2.07 40.82 11.94
C PHE A 167 -2.19 41.89 10.83
N SER A 168 -2.91 41.58 9.75
CA SER A 168 -3.09 42.50 8.63
C SER A 168 -3.74 43.82 9.06
N TRP A 169 -3.21 44.95 8.59
CA TRP A 169 -3.74 46.30 8.88
C TRP A 169 -5.16 46.52 8.31
N ASN A 170 -5.42 46.09 7.08
CA ASN A 170 -6.66 46.39 6.34
C ASN A 170 -7.48 45.13 5.92
N LYS A 171 -7.15 43.93 6.41
CA LYS A 171 -7.95 42.72 6.12
C LYS A 171 -8.69 42.26 7.36
N ARG A 172 -9.83 41.59 7.13
CA ARG A 172 -10.67 41.00 8.19
C ARG A 172 -10.08 39.71 8.79
N THR A 173 -8.91 39.27 8.32
CA THR A 173 -8.20 38.10 8.84
C THR A 173 -7.49 38.37 10.18
N ARG A 174 -7.47 39.62 10.64
CA ARG A 174 -6.84 40.00 11.90
C ARG A 174 -7.53 39.32 13.09
N VAL A 175 -6.78 38.56 13.88
CA VAL A 175 -7.29 37.89 15.09
C VAL A 175 -7.23 38.85 16.28
N THR A 176 -8.21 38.78 17.18
CA THR A 176 -8.28 39.65 18.36
C THR A 176 -7.32 39.22 19.45
N ASN A 177 -7.26 37.90 19.71
CA ASN A 177 -6.42 37.30 20.76
C ASN A 177 -5.57 36.17 20.16
N LYS A 178 -4.41 35.90 20.76
CA LYS A 178 -3.54 34.78 20.42
C LYS A 178 -3.03 34.10 21.69
#